data_AF-A0A6I9PAN6-F1
#
_entry.id   AF-A0A6I9PAN6-F1
#
_cell.length_a   1.000
_cell.length_b   1.000
_cell.length_c   1.000
_cell.angle_alpha   90.00
_cell.angle_beta   90.00
_cell.angle_gamma   90.00
#
_symmetry.space_group_name_H-M   'P 1'
#
loop_
_entity.id
_entity.type
_entity.pdbx_description
1 polymer ?
#
loop_
_entity_poly.entity_id
_entity_poly.type
_entity_poly.pdbx_seq_one_letter_code
_entity_poly.pdbx_strand_id
1 'polypeptide(L)'
;MSVCVFLVATYTDGTPTVNAEWFCKWLEEASTDFRYGKTYLKGLRYAVFGLGNSFYVGHYNTVGTNVDKWLWMLSGMRIMTRGEGDCNVVKSRHGSIQADFLAWKVKFLTRLQALAKGEKGCCGNSQNGSSCKNKKKEQEEDEAAPVPQDNSSEVE
;
A
#
# COMPACT_ATOMS: atom_id res chain seq x y z
N MET A 1 -20.66 0.83 17.87
CA MET A 1 -19.47 0.43 17.10
C MET A 1 -18.51 1.60 17.10
N SER A 2 -17.28 1.41 17.55
CA SER A 2 -16.26 2.46 17.54
C SER A 2 -15.39 2.35 16.29
N VAL A 3 -15.02 3.49 15.72
CA VAL A 3 -14.12 3.59 14.57
C VAL A 3 -13.00 4.53 14.96
N CYS A 4 -11.75 4.10 14.77
CA CYS A 4 -10.57 4.92 15.00
C CYS A 4 -10.09 5.53 13.68
N VAL A 5 -9.85 6.84 13.67
CA VAL A 5 -9.35 7.56 12.50
C VAL A 5 -7.95 8.06 12.81
N PHE A 6 -7.00 7.72 11.96
CA PHE A 6 -5.61 8.12 12.10
C PHE A 6 -5.28 9.18 11.04
N LEU A 7 -4.96 10.39 11.50
CA LEU A 7 -4.43 11.47 10.67
C LEU A 7 -2.95 11.62 11.02
N VAL A 8 -2.06 11.21 10.12
CA VAL A 8 -0.62 11.10 10.42
C VAL A 8 0.22 11.79 9.37
N ALA A 9 1.13 12.65 9.81
CA ALA A 9 2.07 13.33 8.93
C ALA A 9 3.36 12.55 8.80
N THR A 10 3.93 12.56 7.59
CA THR A 10 5.29 12.11 7.32
C THR A 10 6.22 13.31 7.39
N TYR A 11 7.24 13.21 8.23
CA TYR A 11 8.28 14.21 8.40
C TYR A 11 9.53 13.84 7.57
N THR A 12 10.67 14.47 7.85
CA THR A 12 11.93 14.26 7.12
C THR A 12 12.32 12.79 7.06
N ASP A 13 12.87 12.35 5.93
CA ASP A 13 13.36 10.98 5.71
C ASP A 13 12.32 9.87 5.98
N GLY A 14 11.04 10.18 5.84
CA GLY A 14 9.96 9.20 6.01
C GLY A 14 9.62 8.89 7.47
N THR A 15 10.13 9.68 8.40
CA THR A 15 9.93 9.50 9.84
C THR A 15 8.58 10.05 10.32
N PRO A 16 8.02 9.52 11.42
CA PRO A 16 6.86 10.12 12.06
C PRO A 16 7.20 11.47 12.69
N THR A 17 6.15 12.24 12.98
CA THR A 17 6.26 13.44 13.83
C THR A 17 6.62 13.04 15.27
N VAL A 18 7.31 13.92 16.01
CA VAL A 18 7.83 13.63 17.36
C VAL A 18 6.74 13.10 18.31
N ASN A 19 5.54 13.68 18.25
CA ASN A 19 4.40 13.26 19.07
C ASN A 19 3.84 11.88 18.68
N ALA A 20 4.13 11.39 17.48
CA ALA A 20 3.67 10.10 16.95
C ALA A 20 4.78 9.03 16.91
N GLU A 21 6.02 9.38 17.27
CA GLU A 21 7.18 8.49 17.18
C GLU A 21 7.00 7.23 18.02
N TRP A 22 6.68 7.38 19.30
CA TRP A 22 6.45 6.25 20.20
C TRP A 22 5.30 5.36 19.71
N PHE A 23 4.21 5.97 19.22
CA PHE A 23 3.08 5.23 18.68
C PHE A 23 3.47 4.39 17.45
N CYS A 24 4.20 4.98 16.50
CA CYS A 24 4.64 4.28 15.30
C CYS A 24 5.60 3.14 15.64
N LYS A 25 6.56 3.39 16.55
CA LYS A 25 7.50 2.38 17.03
C LYS A 25 6.78 1.22 17.72
N TRP A 26 5.89 1.51 18.66
CA TRP A 26 5.10 0.49 19.34
C TRP A 26 4.27 -0.34 18.35
N LEU A 27 3.64 0.32 17.38
CA LEU A 27 2.79 -0.35 16.40
C LEU A 27 3.59 -1.25 15.46
N GLU A 28 4.80 -0.80 15.06
CA GLU A 28 5.76 -1.60 14.29
C GLU A 28 6.20 -2.85 15.07
N GLU A 29 6.69 -2.65 16.30
CA GLU A 29 7.13 -3.73 17.19
C GLU A 29 6.00 -4.73 17.44
N ALA A 30 4.80 -4.26 17.79
CA ALA A 30 3.64 -5.13 18.00
C ALA A 30 3.28 -5.93 16.75
N SER A 31 3.44 -5.35 15.56
CA SER A 31 3.11 -6.03 14.30
C SER A 31 4.11 -7.10 13.87
N THR A 32 5.32 -7.09 14.44
CA THR A 32 6.43 -8.00 14.07
C THR A 32 6.78 -8.98 15.18
N ASP A 33 6.46 -8.65 16.42
CA ASP A 33 6.74 -9.47 17.60
C ASP A 33 5.75 -10.64 17.71
N PHE A 34 6.30 -11.86 17.69
CA PHE A 34 5.55 -13.12 17.77
C PHE A 34 4.74 -13.28 19.06
N ARG A 35 5.08 -12.53 20.12
CA ARG A 35 4.35 -12.54 21.39
C ARG A 35 2.98 -11.86 21.25
N TYR A 36 2.85 -10.92 20.32
CA TYR A 36 1.56 -10.36 19.97
C TYR A 36 0.85 -11.31 19.01
N GLY A 37 -0.34 -11.78 19.40
CA GLY A 37 -1.16 -12.57 18.50
C GLY A 37 -1.49 -11.74 17.24
N LYS A 38 -1.42 -12.35 16.05
CA LYS A 38 -1.77 -11.69 14.77
C LYS A 38 -3.18 -11.08 14.76
N THR A 39 -4.02 -11.47 15.72
CA THR A 39 -5.39 -10.97 15.93
C THR A 39 -5.51 -9.91 17.03
N TYR A 40 -4.41 -9.28 17.46
CA TYR A 40 -4.40 -8.36 18.60
C TYR A 40 -5.42 -7.22 18.47
N LEU A 41 -5.60 -6.68 17.25
CA LEU A 41 -6.57 -5.62 16.96
C LEU A 41 -7.84 -6.15 16.28
N LYS A 42 -8.15 -7.44 16.42
CA LYS A 42 -9.38 -8.02 15.87
C LYS A 42 -10.60 -7.28 16.44
N GLY A 43 -11.40 -6.71 15.54
CA GLY A 43 -12.59 -5.93 15.89
C GLY A 43 -12.37 -4.42 15.86
N LEU A 44 -11.12 -3.95 15.83
CA LEU A 44 -10.81 -2.55 15.56
C LEU A 44 -11.22 -2.22 14.12
N ARG A 45 -12.07 -1.21 13.96
CA ARG A 45 -12.37 -0.61 12.66
C ARG A 45 -11.58 0.66 12.51
N TYR A 46 -10.87 0.82 11.41
CA TYR A 46 -10.04 2.00 11.23
C TYR A 46 -10.06 2.57 9.82
N ALA A 47 -9.69 3.85 9.74
CA ALA A 47 -9.33 4.53 8.51
C ALA A 47 -8.08 5.39 8.74
N VAL A 48 -7.25 5.53 7.72
CA VAL A 48 -6.00 6.31 7.78
C VAL A 48 -6.03 7.38 6.69
N PHE A 49 -5.61 8.59 7.04
CA PHE A 49 -5.27 9.64 6.10
C PHE A 49 -3.85 10.11 6.39
N GLY A 50 -2.96 9.90 5.41
CA GLY A 50 -1.59 10.37 5.49
C GLY A 50 -1.46 11.79 4.98
N LEU A 51 -0.64 12.61 5.65
CA LEU A 51 -0.19 13.90 5.17
C LEU A 51 1.26 13.75 4.68
N GLY A 52 1.50 14.07 3.42
CA GLY A 52 2.82 13.99 2.81
C GLY A 52 3.06 15.08 1.78
N ASN A 53 4.23 15.05 1.17
CA ASN A 53 4.59 15.95 0.09
C ASN A 53 5.35 15.14 -0.98
N SER A 54 4.78 15.03 -2.18
CA SER A 54 5.32 14.22 -3.27
C SER A 54 6.59 14.78 -3.90
N PHE A 55 7.05 15.96 -3.45
CA PHE A 55 8.40 16.43 -3.71
C PHE A 55 9.45 15.49 -3.10
N TYR A 56 9.13 14.83 -1.99
CA TYR A 56 9.98 13.82 -1.35
C TYR A 56 9.68 12.43 -1.93
N VAL A 57 10.14 12.18 -3.15
CA VAL A 57 9.79 10.98 -3.94
C VAL A 57 10.07 9.66 -3.21
N GLY A 58 11.14 9.57 -2.41
CA GLY A 58 11.49 8.36 -1.65
C GLY A 58 10.66 8.14 -0.38
N HIS A 59 9.98 9.18 0.11
CA HIS A 59 9.33 9.17 1.43
C HIS A 59 7.91 9.74 1.41
N TYR A 60 7.25 9.73 0.25
CA TYR A 60 5.89 10.24 0.13
C TYR A 60 4.92 9.38 0.94
N ASN A 61 4.31 9.98 1.97
CA ASN A 61 3.29 9.35 2.82
C ASN A 61 3.74 8.02 3.48
N THR A 62 5.05 7.86 3.75
CA THR A 62 5.62 6.63 4.35
C THR A 62 4.95 6.28 5.68
N VAL A 63 4.76 7.25 6.57
CA VAL A 63 4.18 7.00 7.90
C VAL A 63 2.73 6.54 7.78
N GLY A 64 1.93 7.21 6.95
CA GLY A 64 0.55 6.81 6.69
C GLY A 64 0.45 5.40 6.09
N THR A 65 1.37 5.07 5.20
CA THR A 65 1.47 3.73 4.58
C THR A 65 1.82 2.66 5.62
N ASN A 66 2.79 2.94 6.48
CA ASN A 66 3.25 2.02 7.51
C ASN A 66 2.18 1.78 8.58
N VAL A 67 1.55 2.82 9.10
CA VAL A 67 0.45 2.71 10.08
C VAL A 67 -0.68 1.85 9.53
N ASP A 68 -1.10 2.10 8.29
CA ASP A 68 -2.14 1.34 7.61
C ASP A 68 -1.76 -0.14 7.41
N LYS A 69 -0.49 -0.43 7.09
CA LYS A 69 0.05 -1.79 7.00
C LYS A 69 0.08 -2.49 8.36
N TRP A 70 0.63 -1.86 9.38
CA TRP A 70 0.79 -2.46 10.71
C TRP A 70 -0.57 -2.74 11.38
N LEU A 71 -1.54 -1.82 11.27
CA LEU A 71 -2.90 -2.04 11.74
C LEU A 71 -3.56 -3.23 11.03
N TRP A 72 -3.33 -3.40 9.72
CA TRP A 72 -3.82 -4.54 8.97
C TRP A 72 -3.16 -5.86 9.42
N MET A 73 -1.83 -5.87 9.63
CA MET A 73 -1.10 -7.06 10.08
C MET A 73 -1.56 -7.55 11.46
N LEU A 74 -2.05 -6.64 12.31
CA LEU A 74 -2.64 -6.95 13.62
C LEU A 74 -4.14 -7.32 13.56
N SER A 75 -4.67 -7.63 12.37
CA SER A 75 -6.08 -7.94 12.10
C SER A 75 -7.08 -6.80 12.37
N GLY A 76 -6.62 -5.55 12.30
CA GLY A 76 -7.51 -4.40 12.22
C GLY A 76 -8.32 -4.42 10.92
N MET A 77 -9.60 -4.05 10.97
CA MET A 77 -10.47 -3.99 9.82
C MET A 77 -10.51 -2.59 9.23
N ARG A 78 -9.88 -2.43 8.06
CA ARG A 78 -9.93 -1.20 7.28
C ARG A 78 -11.34 -0.98 6.74
N ILE A 79 -11.95 0.17 7.02
CA ILE A 79 -13.31 0.47 6.54
C ILE A 79 -13.35 1.06 5.13
N MET A 80 -12.25 1.67 4.69
CA MET A 80 -12.02 2.25 3.36
C MET A 80 -10.53 2.39 3.07
N THR A 81 -10.16 2.49 1.80
CA THR A 81 -8.77 2.75 1.38
C THR A 81 -8.17 3.97 2.07
N ARG A 82 -6.89 3.85 2.46
CA ARG A 82 -6.10 4.95 3.01
C ARG A 82 -6.17 6.18 2.09
N GLY A 83 -6.35 7.35 2.69
CA GLY A 83 -6.25 8.62 2.00
C GLY A 83 -4.81 9.14 2.00
N GLU A 84 -4.47 9.90 0.96
CA GLU A 84 -3.16 10.52 0.79
C GLU A 84 -3.38 11.99 0.47
N GLY A 85 -2.98 12.85 1.40
CA GLY A 85 -2.90 14.28 1.18
C GLY A 85 -1.52 14.67 0.68
N ASP A 86 -1.47 15.53 -0.33
CA ASP A 86 -0.22 16.03 -0.90
C ASP A 86 -0.11 17.55 -0.73
N CYS A 87 0.93 18.01 -0.02
CA CYS A 87 1.25 19.43 0.07
C CYS A 87 1.81 20.00 -1.25
N ASN A 88 2.30 19.17 -2.17
CA ASN A 88 2.70 19.60 -3.50
C ASN A 88 1.46 19.86 -4.36
N VAL A 89 1.07 21.13 -4.50
CA VAL A 89 -0.09 21.57 -5.28
C VAL A 89 -0.10 21.03 -6.71
N VAL A 90 1.07 20.86 -7.33
CA VAL A 90 1.19 20.39 -8.73
C VAL A 90 0.80 18.92 -8.88
N LYS A 91 1.09 18.09 -7.87
CA LYS A 91 0.84 16.63 -7.89
C LYS A 91 -0.34 16.21 -7.01
N SER A 92 -0.86 17.12 -6.18
CA SER A 92 -2.08 16.90 -5.39
C SER A 92 -3.26 16.55 -6.30
N ARG A 93 -4.05 15.56 -5.89
CA ARG A 93 -5.18 15.06 -6.69
C ARG A 93 -6.29 16.10 -6.80
N HIS A 94 -6.44 16.95 -5.78
CA HIS A 94 -7.47 17.99 -5.74
C HIS A 94 -6.88 19.40 -5.59
N GLY A 95 -5.58 19.56 -5.90
CA GLY A 95 -4.88 20.86 -5.92
C GLY A 95 -4.45 21.41 -4.56
N SER A 96 -4.72 20.71 -3.46
CA SER A 96 -4.12 20.98 -2.15
C SER A 96 -4.36 19.82 -1.19
N ILE A 97 -3.53 19.72 -0.16
CA ILE A 97 -3.73 18.76 0.93
C ILE A 97 -5.09 18.92 1.63
N GLN A 98 -5.58 20.16 1.74
CA GLN A 98 -6.90 20.45 2.31
C GLN A 98 -8.02 19.89 1.42
N ALA A 99 -7.94 20.11 0.11
CA ALA A 99 -8.90 19.59 -0.84
C ALA A 99 -8.87 18.05 -0.90
N ASP A 100 -7.67 17.44 -0.85
CA ASP A 100 -7.49 15.99 -0.75
C ASP A 100 -8.17 15.43 0.52
N PHE A 101 -7.99 16.10 1.65
CA PHE A 101 -8.64 15.73 2.91
C PHE A 101 -10.16 15.87 2.83
N LEU A 102 -10.68 16.96 2.25
CA LEU A 102 -12.12 17.16 2.10
C LEU A 102 -12.75 16.08 1.23
N ALA A 103 -12.14 15.74 0.10
CA ALA A 103 -12.60 14.66 -0.78
C ALA A 103 -12.59 13.30 -0.07
N TRP A 104 -11.54 13.02 0.71
CA TRP A 104 -11.46 11.81 1.52
C TRP A 104 -12.51 11.80 2.63
N LYS A 105 -12.73 12.91 3.33
CA LYS A 105 -13.72 13.06 4.41
C LYS A 105 -15.13 12.76 3.92
N VAL A 106 -15.51 13.26 2.74
CA VAL A 106 -16.81 12.97 2.13
C VAL A 106 -16.99 11.47 1.93
N LYS A 107 -16.00 10.80 1.31
CA LYS A 107 -16.01 9.34 1.10
C LYS A 107 -16.08 8.57 2.42
N PHE A 108 -15.33 9.01 3.43
CA PHE A 108 -15.32 8.43 4.76
C PHE A 108 -16.68 8.53 5.45
N LEU A 109 -17.33 9.70 5.42
CA LEU A 109 -18.65 9.91 6.02
C LEU A 109 -19.72 9.08 5.32
N THR A 110 -19.73 9.04 3.97
CA THR A 110 -20.64 8.17 3.21
C THR A 110 -20.43 6.70 3.62
N ARG A 111 -19.17 6.28 3.78
CA ARG A 111 -18.85 4.92 4.21
C ARG A 111 -19.32 4.63 5.63
N LEU A 112 -19.16 5.56 6.57
CA LEU A 112 -19.66 5.42 7.92
C LEU A 112 -21.18 5.29 7.97
N GLN A 113 -21.90 6.09 7.18
CA GLN A 113 -23.36 6.02 7.08
C GLN A 113 -23.83 4.64 6.57
N ALA A 114 -23.17 4.12 5.53
CA ALA A 114 -23.41 2.76 5.03
C ALA A 114 -23.20 1.69 6.11
N LEU A 115 -22.10 1.77 6.86
CA LEU A 115 -21.82 0.83 7.95
C LEU A 115 -22.81 0.95 9.11
N ALA A 116 -23.30 2.16 9.41
CA ALA A 116 -24.33 2.39 10.43
C ALA A 116 -25.68 1.77 10.04
N LYS A 117 -25.99 1.72 8.74
CA LYS A 117 -27.18 1.06 8.18
C LYS A 117 -27.07 -0.47 8.11
N GLY A 118 -25.95 -1.05 8.54
CA GLY A 118 -25.75 -2.50 8.60
C GLY A 118 -25.18 -3.13 7.32
N GLU A 119 -24.69 -2.33 6.37
CA GLU A 119 -23.97 -2.88 5.23
C GLU A 119 -22.69 -3.58 5.70
N LYS A 120 -22.54 -4.87 5.39
CA LYS A 120 -21.29 -5.59 5.67
C LYS A 120 -20.17 -5.01 4.81
N GLY A 121 -19.05 -4.71 5.46
CA GLY A 121 -17.92 -4.10 4.77
C GLY A 121 -17.34 -5.02 3.71
N CYS A 122 -16.99 -4.48 2.53
CA CYS A 122 -16.29 -5.20 1.48
C CYS A 122 -14.82 -5.37 1.91
N CYS A 123 -14.57 -6.35 2.77
CA CYS A 123 -13.25 -6.91 3.00
C CYS A 123 -13.13 -8.07 2.02
N GLY A 124 -12.12 -8.06 1.15
CA GLY A 124 -11.96 -9.01 0.07
C GLY A 124 -12.10 -10.45 0.52
N ASN A 125 -13.11 -11.14 0.00
CA ASN A 125 -13.13 -12.59 -0.04
C ASN A 125 -12.08 -13.01 -1.08
N SER A 126 -10.90 -13.42 -0.63
CA SER A 126 -10.09 -14.36 -1.39
C SER A 126 -10.69 -15.75 -1.20
N GLN A 127 -11.82 -15.98 -1.85
CA GLN A 127 -12.27 -17.30 -2.23
C GLN A 127 -12.71 -17.22 -3.68
N ASN A 128 -11.75 -17.41 -4.56
CA ASN A 128 -11.90 -18.21 -5.75
C ASN A 128 -10.51 -18.69 -6.14
N GLY A 129 -10.24 -19.96 -5.83
CA GLY A 129 -9.08 -20.66 -6.36
C GLY A 129 -9.17 -20.67 -7.87
N SER A 130 -8.18 -20.06 -8.52
CA SER A 130 -7.84 -20.35 -9.90
C SER A 130 -6.36 -20.66 -9.92
N SER A 131 -6.08 -21.95 -10.09
CA SER A 131 -4.76 -22.52 -10.24
C SER A 131 -4.10 -21.92 -11.47
N CYS A 132 -3.26 -20.89 -11.30
CA CYS A 132 -2.34 -20.47 -12.33
C CYS A 132 -1.13 -21.40 -12.29
N LYS A 133 -1.27 -22.55 -12.97
CA LYS A 133 -0.17 -23.44 -13.31
C LYS A 133 0.90 -22.64 -14.06
N ASN A 134 2.10 -22.60 -13.50
CA ASN A 134 3.32 -22.29 -14.22
C ASN A 134 3.37 -23.13 -15.50
N LYS A 135 3.54 -22.47 -16.64
CA LYS A 135 4.07 -23.10 -17.86
C LYS A 135 5.15 -22.18 -18.42
N LYS A 136 6.40 -22.52 -18.08
CA LYS A 136 7.57 -22.24 -18.91
C LYS A 136 7.21 -22.60 -20.36
N LYS A 137 7.46 -21.69 -21.30
CA LYS A 137 7.72 -22.06 -22.69
C LYS A 137 9.15 -21.65 -22.98
N GLU A 138 9.98 -22.68 -23.07
CA GLU A 138 11.35 -22.65 -23.53
C GLU A 138 11.40 -22.36 -25.04
N GLN A 139 12.56 -21.86 -25.44
CA GLN A 139 12.95 -21.46 -26.78
C GLN A 139 12.83 -22.62 -27.79
N GLU A 140 12.34 -22.32 -28.98
CA GLU A 140 12.61 -23.13 -30.18
C GLU A 140 13.76 -22.44 -30.92
N GLU A 141 14.94 -23.06 -30.84
CA GLU A 141 16.07 -22.85 -31.74
C GLU A 141 15.82 -23.69 -33.00
N ASP A 142 15.81 -23.06 -34.17
CA ASP A 142 15.82 -23.74 -35.47
C ASP A 142 17.22 -24.31 -35.72
N GLU A 143 17.34 -25.64 -35.74
CA GLU A 143 18.50 -26.36 -36.29
C GLU A 143 18.38 -26.46 -37.81
N ALA A 144 19.41 -25.98 -38.54
CA ALA A 144 19.75 -26.50 -39.86
C ALA A 144 21.26 -26.44 -40.09
N ALA A 145 21.88 -27.61 -40.24
CA ALA A 145 23.21 -27.84 -40.81
C ALA A 145 23.20 -29.22 -41.53
N PRO A 146 24.18 -29.61 -42.38
CA PRO A 146 25.51 -28.99 -42.59
C PRO A 146 26.18 -29.07 -44.02
N VAL A 147 27.32 -28.34 -44.18
CA VAL A 147 28.55 -28.46 -45.05
C VAL A 147 28.48 -28.52 -46.61
N PRO A 148 29.59 -28.35 -47.42
CA PRO A 148 30.96 -27.77 -47.19
C PRO A 148 31.58 -26.85 -48.30
N GLN A 149 32.63 -26.10 -47.89
CA GLN A 149 33.91 -25.65 -48.54
C GLN A 149 33.96 -25.06 -49.97
N ASP A 150 34.64 -23.90 -50.14
CA ASP A 150 36.02 -23.80 -50.70
C ASP A 150 36.64 -22.37 -50.60
N ASN A 151 37.97 -22.33 -50.66
CA ASN A 151 38.96 -21.24 -50.45
C ASN A 151 38.94 -20.05 -51.43
N SER A 152 39.48 -18.90 -50.97
CA SER A 152 40.60 -18.14 -51.60
C SER A 152 40.86 -16.81 -50.85
N SER A 153 42.05 -16.65 -50.22
CA SER A 153 43.15 -15.71 -50.57
C SER A 153 42.87 -14.22 -50.30
N GLU A 154 43.74 -13.31 -49.84
CA GLU A 154 45.08 -13.24 -49.25
C GLU A 154 45.32 -11.71 -49.04
N VAL A 155 46.13 -11.33 -48.05
CA VAL A 155 46.93 -10.07 -47.87
C VAL A 155 46.39 -8.67 -48.25
N GLU A 156 46.32 -7.75 -47.27
CA GLU A 156 47.36 -6.72 -46.95
C GLU A 156 47.07 -6.10 -45.57
#